data_AF-A0A238VZP4-F1
#
_entry.id   AF-A0A238VZP4-F1
#
_cell.length_a   1.000
_cell.length_b   1.000
_cell.length_c   1.000
_cell.angle_alpha   90.00
_cell.angle_beta   90.00
_cell.angle_gamma   90.00
#
_symmetry.space_group_name_H-M   'P 1'
#
loop_
_entity.id
_entity.type
_entity.pdbx_description
1 polymer ?
#
loop_
_entity_poly.entity_id
_entity_poly.type
_entity_poly.pdbx_seq_one_letter_code
_entity_poly.pdbx_strand_id
1 'polypeptide(L)' 'MVEPMNREERDAGNRKIQIGFLLLVTVSPPLMLQLGDPTLTQIAAATAVGFVLGLVFLQYLRGLAGEFSAGRGRR' A
#
# COMPACT_ATOMS: atom_id res chain seq x y z
N MET A 1 -1.21 32.12 6.68
CA MET A 1 -2.04 30.98 6.22
C MET A 1 -1.18 30.09 5.34
N VAL A 2 -1.22 28.77 5.52
CA VAL A 2 -0.63 27.83 4.56
C VAL A 2 -1.60 27.72 3.38
N GLU A 3 -1.11 27.84 2.15
CA GLU A 3 -1.94 27.70 0.96
C GLU A 3 -2.52 26.28 0.90
N PRO A 4 -3.84 26.11 0.68
CA PRO A 4 -4.44 24.78 0.63
C PRO A 4 -3.87 24.00 -0.55
N MET A 5 -3.23 22.86 -0.27
CA MET A 5 -2.61 22.00 -1.28
C MET A 5 -3.63 21.59 -2.35
N ASN A 6 -3.25 21.74 -3.62
CA ASN A 6 -4.11 21.42 -4.75
C ASN A 6 -4.49 19.92 -4.71
N ARG A 7 -5.72 19.57 -5.14
CA ARG A 7 -6.21 18.18 -5.12
C ARG A 7 -5.32 17.24 -5.93
N GLU A 8 -4.84 17.72 -7.08
CA GLU A 8 -3.95 16.93 -7.95
C GLU A 8 -2.61 16.60 -7.29
N GLU A 9 -2.02 17.56 -6.57
CA GLU A 9 -0.78 17.35 -5.82
C GLU A 9 -0.98 16.36 -4.67
N ARG A 10 -2.14 16.46 -3.98
CA ARG A 10 -2.53 15.51 -2.93
C ARG A 10 -2.67 14.09 -3.46
N ASP A 11 -3.32 13.92 -4.60
CA ASP A 11 -3.57 12.61 -5.20
C ASP A 11 -2.28 11.99 -5.72
N ALA A 12 -1.41 12.79 -6.35
CA ALA A 12 -0.08 12.35 -6.77
C ALA A 12 0.78 11.91 -5.57
N GLY A 13 0.77 12.69 -4.48
CA GLY A 13 1.45 12.36 -3.23
C GLY A 13 0.94 11.05 -2.62
N ASN A 14 -0.39 10.90 -2.52
CA ASN A 14 -1.02 9.70 -2.00
C ASN A 14 -0.67 8.46 -2.84
N ARG A 15 -0.66 8.59 -4.18
CA ARG A 15 -0.26 7.50 -5.08
C ARG A 15 1.19 7.06 -4.85
N LYS A 16 2.12 8.01 -4.67
CA LYS A 16 3.53 7.70 -4.36
C LYS A 16 3.64 6.93 -3.04
N ILE A 17 2.91 7.35 -2.00
CA ILE A 17 2.89 6.66 -0.70
C ILE A 17 2.33 5.24 -0.84
N GLN A 18 1.22 5.07 -1.56
CA GLN A 18 0.62 3.75 -1.80
C GLN A 18 1.58 2.80 -2.53
N ILE A 19 2.29 3.30 -3.54
CA ILE A 19 3.30 2.53 -4.27
C ILE A 19 4.47 2.14 -3.34
N GLY A 20 4.99 3.09 -2.56
CA GLY A 20 6.07 2.84 -1.61
C GLY A 20 5.69 1.80 -0.56
N PHE A 21 4.47 1.90 -0.02
CA PHE A 21 3.93 0.93 0.91
C PHE A 21 3.78 -0.45 0.28
N LEU A 22 3.21 -0.53 -0.93
CA LEU A 22 3.06 -1.80 -1.64
C LEU A 22 4.41 -2.47 -1.89
N LEU A 23 5.41 -1.70 -2.32
CA LEU A 23 6.78 -2.19 -2.48
C LEU A 23 7.34 -2.71 -1.16
N LEU A 24 7.21 -1.95 -0.07
CA LEU A 24 7.72 -2.35 1.24
C LEU A 24 7.10 -3.68 1.68
N VAL A 25 5.77 -3.83 1.59
CA VAL A 25 5.08 -5.07 1.96
C VAL A 25 5.43 -6.24 1.03
N THR A 26 5.64 -5.98 -0.26
CA THR A 26 5.99 -7.02 -1.24
C THR A 26 7.41 -7.54 -1.04
N VAL A 27 8.34 -6.64 -0.75
CA VAL A 27 9.78 -6.96 -0.67
C VAL A 27 10.19 -7.45 0.72
N SER A 28 9.46 -7.09 1.78
CA SER A 28 9.82 -7.48 3.15
C SER A 28 9.84 -9.01 3.39
N PRO A 29 8.82 -9.79 2.99
CA PRO A 29 8.83 -11.25 3.17
C PRO A 29 9.99 -11.97 2.47
N PRO A 30 10.27 -11.77 1.16
CA PRO A 30 11.38 -12.45 0.51
C PRO A 30 12.74 -12.03 1.07
N LEU A 31 12.92 -10.77 1.51
CA LEU A 31 14.15 -10.33 2.17
C LEU A 31 14.38 -11.07 3.50
N MET A 32 13.34 -11.25 4.30
CA MET A 32 13.42 -11.98 5.58
C MET A 32 13.79 -13.44 5.38
N LEU A 33 13.35 -14.06 4.28
CA LEU A 33 13.70 -15.45 3.97
C LEU A 33 15.19 -15.64 3.68
N GLN A 34 15.90 -14.62 3.21
CA GLN A 34 17.34 -14.73 2.90
C GLN A 34 18.24 -14.93 4.13
N LEU A 35 17.71 -14.84 5.35
CA LEU A 35 18.48 -15.11 6.58
C LEU A 35 18.73 -16.62 6.82
N GLY A 36 18.02 -17.50 6.12
CA GLY A 36 18.29 -18.94 6.11
C GLY A 36 18.93 -19.34 4.79
N ASP A 37 18.33 -20.32 4.11
CA ASP A 37 18.71 -20.76 2.78
C ASP A 37 17.43 -21.07 1.97
N PRO A 38 16.69 -20.04 1.54
CA PRO A 38 15.41 -20.24 0.89
C PRO A 38 15.59 -20.77 -0.54
N THR A 39 14.68 -21.63 -0.94
CA THR A 39 14.55 -22.05 -2.34
C THR A 39 13.96 -20.93 -3.20
N LEU A 40 14.24 -20.95 -4.51
CA LEU A 40 13.71 -19.97 -5.46
C LEU A 40 12.16 -19.91 -5.44
N THR A 41 11.51 -21.06 -5.24
CA THR A 41 10.05 -21.16 -5.14
C THR A 41 9.51 -20.51 -3.87
N GLN A 42 10.22 -20.59 -2.74
CA GLN A 42 9.84 -19.91 -1.51
C GLN A 42 9.94 -18.38 -1.65
N ILE A 43 10.98 -17.88 -2.32
CA ILE A 43 11.13 -16.44 -2.60
C ILE A 43 9.97 -15.96 -3.49
N ALA A 44 9.67 -16.69 -4.57
CA ALA A 44 8.57 -16.37 -5.47
C ALA A 44 7.22 -16.38 -4.76
N ALA A 45 6.96 -17.40 -3.95
CA ALA A 45 5.73 -17.51 -3.16
C ALA A 45 5.61 -16.38 -2.13
N ALA A 46 6.68 -16.07 -1.39
CA ALA A 46 6.68 -14.98 -0.41
C ALA A 46 6.46 -13.61 -1.06
N THR A 47 7.06 -13.38 -2.23
CA THR A 47 6.83 -12.17 -3.03
C THR A 47 5.38 -12.07 -3.48
N ALA A 48 4.82 -13.17 -4.03
CA ALA A 48 3.44 -13.21 -4.49
C ALA A 48 2.45 -12.97 -3.34
N VAL A 49 2.66 -13.62 -2.19
CA VAL A 49 1.84 -13.45 -0.99
C VAL A 49 1.94 -12.02 -0.47
N GLY A 50 3.15 -11.47 -0.34
CA GLY A 50 3.36 -10.07 0.08
C GLY A 50 2.67 -9.08 -0.84
N PHE A 51 2.76 -9.27 -2.16
CA PHE A 51 2.11 -8.44 -3.14
C PHE A 51 0.57 -8.49 -3.03
N VAL A 52 0.00 -9.69 -2.94
CA VAL A 52 -1.46 -9.87 -2.79
C VAL A 52 -1.95 -9.24 -1.50
N LEU A 53 -1.27 -9.44 -0.38
CA LEU A 53 -1.62 -8.81 0.89
C LEU A 53 -1.53 -7.28 0.82
N GLY A 54 -0.49 -6.75 0.18
CA GLY A 54 -0.35 -5.31 -0.05
C GLY A 54 -1.51 -4.73 -0.86
N LEU A 55 -1.94 -5.41 -1.93
CA LEU A 55 -3.09 -4.99 -2.73
C LEU A 55 -4.40 -5.05 -1.94
N VAL A 56 -4.65 -6.14 -1.20
CA VAL A 56 -5.84 -6.28 -0.35
C VAL A 56 -5.90 -5.16 0.69
N PHE A 57 -4.76 -4.83 1.32
CA PHE A 57 -4.69 -3.76 2.29
C PHE A 57 -4.94 -2.37 1.65
N LEU A 58 -4.38 -2.10 0.48
CA LEU A 58 -4.67 -0.86 -0.24
C LEU A 58 -6.15 -0.75 -0.61
N GLN A 59 -6.79 -1.84 -1.03
CA GLN A 59 -8.22 -1.85 -1.33
C GLN A 59 -9.06 -1.56 -0.08
N TYR A 60 -8.70 -2.14 1.06
CA TYR A 60 -9.34 -1.85 2.34
C TYR A 60 -9.22 -0.36 2.71
N LEU A 61 -8.02 0.22 2.61
CA LEU A 61 -7.80 1.64 2.92
C LEU A 61 -8.58 2.56 1.97
N ARG A 62 -8.67 2.21 0.68
CA ARG A 62 -9.46 2.98 -0.30
C ARG A 62 -10.95 2.93 0.02
N GLY A 63 -11.46 1.76 0.41
CA GLY A 63 -12.85 1.62 0.88
C GLY A 63 -13.11 2.48 2.11
N LEU A 64 -12.24 2.37 3.11
CA LEU A 64 -12.33 3.12 4.36
C LEU A 64 -12.28 4.65 4.13
N ALA A 65 -11.39 5.12 3.26
CA ALA A 65 -11.33 6.54 2.89
C ALA A 65 -12.60 7.04 2.19
N GLY A 66 -13.25 6.18 1.39
CA GLY A 66 -14.54 6.45 0.78
C GLY A 66 -15.65 6.64 1.80
N GLU A 67 -15.71 5.77 2.81
CA GLU A 67 -16.70 5.85 3.90
C GLU A 67 -16.58 7.17 4.69
N PHE A 68 -15.37 7.57 5.07
CA PHE A 68 -15.15 8.83 5.79
C PHE A 68 -15.44 10.07 4.95
N SER A 69 -15.25 9.99 3.63
CA SER A 69 -15.57 11.09 2.71
C SER A 69 -17.08 11.22 2.49
N ALA A 70 -17.80 10.11 2.40
CA ALA A 70 -19.26 10.07 2.25
C ALA A 70 -19.99 10.62 3.49
N GLY A 71 -19.47 10.39 4.70
CA GLY A 71 -20.06 10.88 5.95
C GLY A 71 -20.00 12.41 6.13
N ARG A 72 -19.09 13.11 5.44
CA ARG A 72 -18.90 14.56 5.58
C ARG A 72 -19.91 15.40 4.79
N GLY A 73 -20.63 14.81 3.83
CA GLY A 73 -21.64 15.51 3.02
C GLY A 73 -23.04 15.59 3.61
N ARG A 74 -23.28 15.03 4.81
CA ARG A 74 -24.61 14.95 5.46
C ARG A 74 -24.76 15.83 6.71
N ARG A 75 -23.83 16.75 6.98
CA ARG A 75 -23.94 17.73 8.07
C ARG A 75 -23.69 19.14 7.56
#